data_AF-A0A960K5D9-F1
#
_entry.id   AF-A0A960K5D9-F1
#
_cell.length_a   1.000
_cell.length_b   1.000
_cell.length_c   1.000
_cell.angle_alpha   90.00
_cell.angle_beta   90.00
_cell.angle_gamma   90.00
#
_symmetry.space_group_name_H-M   'P 1'
#
loop_
_entity.id
_entity.type
_entity.pdbx_description
1 polymer ?
#
loop_
_entity_poly.entity_id
_entity_poly.type
_entity_poly.pdbx_seq_one_letter_code
_entity_poly.pdbx_strand_id
1 'polypeptide(L)'
;MTRAALFAFVTTFLASLGAAAGEPCPLDAFPANGGGVLDPAVVELHLDARISEALLAVGATPGLAVGVVEGDRVVYARGFGRRSLETCEPVTPSTLFYLLSVTKSFTGMAAALLHEDGKVK
;
A
#
# COMPACT_ATOMS: atom_id res chain seq x y z
N MET A 1 -40.84 -60.86 18.96
CA MET A 1 -39.44 -61.02 18.53
C MET A 1 -39.45 -60.76 17.02
N THR A 2 -38.95 -59.66 16.45
CA THR A 2 -37.74 -58.88 16.75
C THR A 2 -37.79 -57.56 15.95
N ARG A 3 -37.35 -56.46 16.58
CA ARG A 3 -36.76 -55.23 15.99
C ARG A 3 -37.68 -54.17 15.35
N ALA A 4 -38.24 -53.33 16.22
CA ALA A 4 -38.42 -51.89 15.98
C ALA A 4 -37.14 -51.14 16.42
N ALA A 5 -36.97 -49.91 15.92
CA ALA A 5 -35.96 -48.89 16.25
C ALA A 5 -34.75 -48.79 15.30
N LEU A 6 -34.79 -47.74 14.47
CA LEU A 6 -33.69 -47.00 13.81
C LEU A 6 -34.41 -45.98 12.89
N PHE A 7 -34.19 -44.67 12.86
CA PHE A 7 -33.04 -43.85 13.15
C PHE A 7 -33.53 -42.43 13.51
N ALA A 8 -32.90 -41.83 14.52
CA ALA A 8 -33.03 -40.42 14.84
C ALA A 8 -32.51 -39.55 13.68
N PHE A 9 -33.37 -38.68 13.15
CA PHE A 9 -32.97 -37.66 12.17
C PHE A 9 -32.43 -36.43 12.94
N VAL A 10 -31.26 -36.59 13.55
CA VAL A 10 -30.45 -35.44 13.99
C VAL A 10 -29.71 -34.95 12.76
N THR A 11 -30.31 -34.01 12.02
CA THR A 11 -29.60 -33.26 10.99
C THR A 11 -28.62 -32.34 11.69
N THR A 12 -27.40 -32.82 11.82
CA THR A 12 -26.21 -32.03 12.12
C THR A 12 -26.12 -30.93 11.08
N PHE A 13 -26.53 -29.72 11.46
CA PHE A 13 -26.29 -28.50 10.72
C PHE A 13 -24.77 -28.27 10.78
N LEU A 14 -24.05 -28.89 9.84
CA LEU A 14 -22.64 -28.65 9.63
C LEU A 14 -22.54 -27.22 9.11
N ALA A 15 -22.40 -26.27 10.06
CA ALA A 15 -22.03 -24.91 9.76
C ALA A 15 -20.74 -24.98 8.96
N SER A 16 -20.85 -24.81 7.65
CA SER A 16 -19.74 -24.47 6.79
C SER A 16 -19.27 -23.10 7.25
N LEU A 17 -18.36 -23.11 8.23
CA LEU A 17 -17.48 -22.00 8.52
C LEU A 17 -16.55 -21.89 7.32
N GLY A 18 -17.09 -21.34 6.23
CA GLY A 18 -16.33 -20.81 5.13
C GLY A 18 -15.59 -19.60 5.67
N ALA A 19 -14.47 -19.86 6.33
CA ALA A 19 -13.42 -18.88 6.47
C ALA A 19 -13.06 -18.47 5.04
N ALA A 20 -13.54 -17.31 4.61
CA ALA A 20 -12.97 -16.58 3.51
C ALA A 20 -11.55 -16.16 3.93
N ALA A 21 -10.64 -17.12 4.00
CA ALA A 21 -9.23 -16.82 3.85
C ALA A 21 -9.09 -16.44 2.38
N GLY A 22 -9.17 -15.14 2.10
CA GLY A 22 -8.85 -14.60 0.79
C GLY A 22 -7.49 -15.16 0.39
N GLU A 23 -7.41 -15.67 -0.84
CA GLU A 23 -6.15 -16.08 -1.45
C GLU A 23 -5.09 -15.00 -1.17
N PRO A 24 -3.88 -15.38 -0.72
CA PRO A 24 -2.83 -14.42 -0.42
C PRO A 24 -2.63 -13.53 -1.64
N CYS A 25 -2.54 -12.23 -1.38
CA CYS A 25 -2.48 -11.26 -2.46
C CYS A 25 -1.36 -11.59 -3.44
N PRO A 26 -1.61 -11.68 -4.76
CA PRO A 26 -0.56 -11.95 -5.72
C PRO A 26 0.49 -10.84 -5.63
N LEU A 27 1.69 -11.20 -5.16
CA LEU A 27 2.83 -10.28 -5.01
C LEU A 27 3.40 -9.86 -6.38
N ASP A 28 3.04 -10.58 -7.44
CA ASP A 28 3.55 -10.38 -8.80
C ASP A 28 2.74 -9.35 -9.60
N ALA A 29 1.57 -8.94 -9.10
CA ALA A 29 0.72 -7.95 -9.76
C ALA A 29 0.84 -6.60 -9.04
N PHE A 30 1.59 -5.67 -9.65
CA PHE A 30 1.70 -4.27 -9.21
C PHE A 30 0.73 -3.40 -10.01
N PRO A 31 -0.53 -3.22 -9.57
CA PRO A 31 -1.43 -2.32 -10.27
C PRO A 31 -0.98 -0.87 -10.00
N ALA A 32 -0.49 -0.19 -11.03
CA ALA A 32 -0.21 1.24 -10.96
C ALA A 32 -1.55 1.99 -10.82
N ASN A 33 -1.74 2.70 -9.71
CA ASN A 33 -2.97 3.44 -9.44
C ASN A 33 -2.70 4.86 -8.95
N GLY A 34 -3.49 5.80 -9.46
CA GLY A 34 -3.48 7.22 -9.09
C GLY A 34 -3.24 8.09 -10.31
N GLY A 35 -4.21 8.91 -10.72
CA GLY A 35 -4.10 9.79 -11.89
C GLY A 35 -3.71 11.23 -11.52
N GLY A 36 -2.64 11.72 -12.17
CA GLY A 36 -2.55 13.04 -12.82
C GLY A 36 -2.13 14.29 -12.03
N VAL A 37 -1.00 14.91 -12.41
CA VAL A 37 -0.84 16.24 -13.09
C VAL A 37 0.46 16.17 -13.95
N LEU A 38 0.46 16.71 -15.19
CA LEU A 38 1.28 16.30 -16.37
C LEU A 38 2.18 17.44 -16.96
N ASP A 39 3.16 17.25 -17.88
CA ASP A 39 3.07 16.75 -19.28
C ASP A 39 3.54 15.28 -19.48
N PRO A 40 2.70 14.41 -20.05
CA PRO A 40 2.37 13.11 -19.47
C PRO A 40 3.02 11.90 -20.14
N ALA A 41 3.29 11.94 -21.45
CA ALA A 41 3.35 10.70 -22.22
C ALA A 41 4.72 9.99 -22.16
N VAL A 42 5.81 10.74 -21.96
CA VAL A 42 7.18 10.22 -22.01
C VAL A 42 7.77 10.03 -20.60
N VAL A 43 7.49 10.98 -19.68
CA VAL A 43 7.93 10.85 -18.29
C VAL A 43 7.19 9.71 -17.60
N GLU A 44 5.86 9.61 -17.75
CA GLU A 44 5.10 8.52 -17.10
C GLU A 44 5.54 7.15 -17.62
N LEU A 45 5.66 6.94 -18.94
CA LEU A 45 5.99 5.61 -19.48
C LEU A 45 7.40 5.14 -19.10
N HIS A 46 8.41 6.03 -19.17
CA HIS A 46 9.78 5.65 -18.83
C HIS A 46 9.96 5.50 -17.32
N LEU A 47 9.36 6.39 -16.52
CA LEU A 47 9.49 6.37 -15.08
C LEU A 47 8.74 5.20 -14.45
N ASP A 48 7.52 4.89 -14.92
CA ASP A 48 6.73 3.75 -14.46
C ASP A 48 7.47 2.43 -14.71
N ALA A 49 8.03 2.26 -15.92
CA ALA A 49 8.76 1.05 -16.28
C ALA A 49 10.02 0.88 -15.43
N ARG A 50 10.80 1.95 -15.23
CA ARG A 50 12.03 1.91 -14.42
C ARG A 50 11.76 1.72 -12.94
N ILE A 51 10.72 2.36 -12.40
CA ILE A 51 10.30 2.18 -11.00
C ILE A 51 9.82 0.74 -10.81
N SER A 52 9.00 0.23 -11.72
CA SER A 52 8.48 -1.14 -11.64
C SER A 52 9.61 -2.18 -11.71
N GLU A 53 10.57 -2.00 -12.63
CA GLU A 53 11.77 -2.85 -12.72
C GLU A 53 12.61 -2.79 -11.45
N ALA A 54 12.83 -1.59 -10.90
CA ALA A 54 13.58 -1.43 -9.65
C ALA A 54 12.84 -2.08 -8.46
N LEU A 55 11.52 -1.94 -8.39
CA LEU A 55 10.70 -2.53 -7.34
C LEU A 55 10.75 -4.06 -7.37
N LEU A 56 10.68 -4.64 -8.58
CA LEU A 56 10.87 -6.07 -8.82
C LEU A 56 12.28 -6.55 -8.44
N ALA A 57 13.31 -5.77 -8.79
CA ALA A 57 14.70 -6.12 -8.50
C ALA A 57 15.01 -6.14 -6.98
N VAL A 58 14.38 -5.26 -6.20
CA VAL A 58 14.51 -5.25 -4.72
C VAL A 58 13.72 -6.40 -4.09
N GLY A 59 12.63 -6.85 -4.73
CA GLY A 59 11.92 -8.09 -4.41
C GLY A 59 11.19 -8.14 -3.05
N ALA A 60 11.22 -7.05 -2.27
CA ALA A 60 10.78 -7.06 -0.87
C ALA A 60 9.81 -5.91 -0.50
N THR A 61 9.28 -5.17 -1.47
CA THR A 61 8.43 -3.99 -1.20
C THR A 61 6.98 -4.22 -1.66
N PRO A 62 6.03 -4.46 -0.74
CA PRO A 62 4.61 -4.68 -1.08
C PRO A 62 3.96 -3.52 -1.84
N GLY A 63 4.40 -2.29 -1.60
CA GLY A 63 3.90 -1.11 -2.29
C GLY A 63 4.77 0.13 -2.08
N LEU A 64 4.72 1.04 -3.04
CA LEU A 64 5.54 2.25 -3.12
C LEU A 64 4.69 3.40 -3.66
N ALA A 65 4.82 4.59 -3.07
CA ALA A 65 4.29 5.82 -3.66
C ALA A 65 5.45 6.72 -4.09
N VAL A 66 5.34 7.32 -5.28
CA VAL A 66 6.36 8.21 -5.85
C VAL A 66 5.71 9.51 -6.26
N GLY A 67 6.30 10.62 -5.84
CA GLY A 67 5.92 11.97 -6.25
C GLY A 67 7.14 12.76 -6.73
N VAL A 68 6.98 13.56 -7.78
CA VAL A 68 8.02 14.47 -8.30
C VAL A 68 7.47 15.89 -8.30
N VAL A 69 8.27 16.82 -7.80
CA VAL A 69 7.95 18.24 -7.70
C VAL A 69 8.99 19.03 -8.49
N GLU A 70 8.52 19.92 -9.36
CA GLU A 70 9.35 20.86 -10.12
C GLU A 70 8.88 22.29 -9.83
N GLY A 71 9.75 23.10 -9.23
CA GLY A 71 9.38 24.41 -8.69
C GLY A 71 8.26 24.26 -7.65
N ASP A 72 7.14 24.95 -7.89
CA ASP A 72 5.97 24.94 -7.00
C ASP A 72 4.88 23.95 -7.43
N ARG A 73 5.20 23.03 -8.36
CA ARG A 73 4.20 22.14 -8.98
C ARG A 73 4.57 20.68 -8.81
N VAL A 74 3.58 19.87 -8.42
CA VAL A 74 3.67 18.42 -8.53
C VAL A 74 3.50 18.05 -10.01
N VAL A 75 4.53 17.41 -10.58
CA VAL A 75 4.58 17.02 -12.00
C VAL A 75 4.40 15.51 -12.20
N TYR A 76 4.38 14.74 -11.10
CA TYR A 76 4.13 13.31 -11.12
C TYR A 76 3.72 12.85 -9.72
N ALA A 77 2.71 11.98 -9.63
CA ALA A 77 2.30 11.32 -8.39
C ALA A 77 1.62 9.99 -8.70
N ARG A 78 2.26 8.87 -8.35
CA ARG A 78 1.76 7.51 -8.63
C ARG A 78 1.98 6.58 -7.45
N GLY A 79 1.05 5.64 -7.27
CA GLY A 79 1.20 4.49 -6.38
C GLY A 79 1.45 3.20 -7.16
N PHE A 80 2.35 2.37 -6.65
CA PHE A 80 2.72 1.06 -7.15
C PHE A 80 2.46 0.00 -6.09
N GLY A 81 1.92 -1.15 -6.49
CA GLY A 81 1.67 -2.27 -5.58
C GLY A 81 0.51 -2.00 -4.61
N ARG A 82 0.64 -2.56 -3.40
CA ARG A 82 -0.46 -2.68 -2.44
C ARG A 82 -0.09 -2.14 -1.08
N ARG A 83 -1.03 -1.44 -0.45
CA ARG A 83 -0.87 -0.88 0.90
C ARG A 83 -1.08 -1.92 2.01
N SER A 84 -1.76 -3.02 1.70
CA SER A 84 -2.04 -4.12 2.62
C SER A 84 -2.04 -5.46 1.88
N LEU A 85 -1.35 -6.45 2.46
CA LEU A 85 -1.33 -7.81 1.95
C LEU A 85 -2.58 -8.61 2.34
N GLU A 86 -3.32 -8.14 3.35
CA GLU A 86 -4.56 -8.77 3.80
C GLU A 86 -5.76 -8.31 2.97
N THR A 87 -5.87 -6.98 2.75
CA THR A 87 -7.01 -6.39 2.03
C THR A 87 -6.75 -6.21 0.54
N CYS A 88 -5.50 -6.45 0.10
CA CYS A 88 -5.08 -6.29 -1.29
C CYS A 88 -5.26 -4.86 -1.86
N GLU A 89 -5.52 -3.86 -1.03
CA GLU A 89 -5.82 -2.51 -1.50
C GLU A 89 -4.61 -1.86 -2.17
N PRO A 90 -4.80 -1.11 -3.27
CA PRO A 90 -3.70 -0.49 -3.98
C PRO A 90 -3.07 0.65 -3.17
N VAL A 91 -1.78 0.89 -3.42
CA VAL A 91 -1.16 2.16 -3.03
C VAL A 91 -1.72 3.28 -3.91
N THR A 92 -1.99 4.42 -3.30
CA THR A 92 -2.42 5.66 -3.96
C THR A 92 -1.51 6.80 -3.50
N PRO A 93 -1.47 7.94 -4.21
CA PRO A 93 -0.75 9.13 -3.74
C PRO A 93 -1.20 9.62 -2.35
N SER A 94 -2.42 9.27 -1.94
CA SER A 94 -2.98 9.58 -0.61
C SER A 94 -2.71 8.50 0.45
N THR A 95 -2.04 7.40 0.12
CA THR A 95 -1.71 6.34 1.09
C THR A 95 -0.71 6.85 2.11
N LEU A 96 -1.00 6.66 3.40
CA LEU A 96 -0.12 7.06 4.49
C LEU A 96 0.99 6.02 4.69
N PHE A 97 2.23 6.51 4.84
CA PHE A 97 3.41 5.71 5.15
C PHE A 97 4.10 6.23 6.42
N TYR A 98 4.79 5.35 7.14
CA TYR A 98 5.67 5.77 8.23
C TYR A 98 6.91 6.45 7.67
N LEU A 99 7.14 7.71 8.05
CA LEU A 99 8.26 8.54 7.55
C LEU A 99 9.63 8.16 8.13
N LEU A 100 9.67 7.44 9.26
CA LEU A 100 10.91 7.03 9.94
C LEU A 100 11.92 8.19 10.07
N SER A 101 13.17 7.99 9.66
CA SER A 101 14.24 8.98 9.80
C SER A 101 14.02 10.27 9.01
N VAL A 102 13.10 10.31 8.04
CA VAL A 102 12.71 11.56 7.34
C VAL A 102 12.14 12.57 8.35
N THR A 103 11.54 12.10 9.45
CA THR A 103 11.06 12.94 10.57
C THR A 103 12.15 13.88 11.12
N LYS A 104 13.44 13.50 11.04
CA LYS A 104 14.56 14.32 11.53
C LYS A 104 14.65 15.68 10.85
N SER A 105 14.37 15.76 9.54
CA SER A 105 14.38 17.04 8.80
C SER A 105 13.32 18.00 9.34
N PHE A 106 12.13 17.48 9.69
CA PHE A 106 11.07 18.27 10.32
C PHE A 106 11.46 18.74 11.72
N THR A 107 12.04 17.85 12.54
CA THR A 107 12.53 18.23 13.87
C THR A 107 13.66 19.25 13.79
N GLY A 108 14.58 19.11 12.83
CA GLY A 108 15.65 20.06 12.56
C GLY A 108 15.12 21.44 12.16
N MET A 109 14.12 21.49 11.27
CA MET A 109 13.44 22.74 10.91
C MET A 109 12.77 23.39 12.12
N ALA A 110 12.05 22.61 12.93
CA ALA A 110 11.44 23.13 14.15
C ALA A 110 12.49 23.70 15.12
N ALA A 111 13.64 23.04 15.27
CA ALA A 111 14.75 23.54 16.08
C ALA A 111 15.36 24.84 15.51
N ALA A 112 15.51 24.94 14.18
CA ALA A 112 15.99 26.16 13.52
C ALA A 112 15.05 27.34 13.77
N LEU A 113 13.73 27.15 13.62
CA LEU A 113 12.73 28.17 13.92
C LEU A 113 12.78 28.61 15.40
N LEU A 114 12.97 27.65 16.32
CA LEU A 114 13.11 27.98 17.75
C LEU A 114 14.41 28.74 18.07
N HIS A 115 15.48 28.47 17.32
CA HIS A 115 16.74 29.22 17.44
C HIS A 115 16.58 30.65 16.93
N GLU A 116 15.94 30.85 15.77
CA GLU A 116 15.61 32.17 15.23
C GLU A 116 14.73 32.97 16.20
N ASP A 117 13.78 32.31 16.87
CA ASP A 117 12.95 32.88 17.93
C ASP A 117 13.70 33.15 19.26
N GLY A 118 14.96 32.73 19.39
CA GLY A 118 15.76 32.84 20.61
C GLY A 118 15.33 31.92 21.75
N LYS A 119 14.50 30.91 21.48
CA LYS A 119 13.99 29.94 22.47
C LYS A 119 14.94 28.77 22.72
N VAL A 120 15.83 28.48 21.76
CA VAL A 120 16.88 27.46 21.84
C VAL A 120 18.20 28.10 21.40
N LYS A 121 19.31 27.71 22.03
CA LYS A 121 20.63 28.28 21.76
C LYS A 121 21.34 27.58 20.62
#